data_AF-A0A7S2QA35-F1
#
_entry.id   AF-A0A7S2QA35-F1
#
_cell.length_a   1.000
_cell.length_b   1.000
_cell.length_c   1.000
_cell.angle_alpha   90.00
_cell.angle_beta   90.00
_cell.angle_gamma   90.00
#
_symmetry.space_group_name_H-M   'P 1'
#
loop_
_entity.id
_entity.type
_entity.pdbx_description
1 polymer ?
#
loop_
_entity_poly.entity_id
_entity_poly.type
_entity_poly.pdbx_seq_one_letter_code
_entity_poly.pdbx_strand_id
1 'polypeptide(L)'
;HEQEEWQGAGAASMQEYYNGLAGSSVEGLLKDGRTKLDAHDNPLGSQYDLPRDGTMQEHTLVFCWFTRVDDCSYNMPVKALRAKGFNVVVHDARKSTTQQMMVSLLKADVVWLVSGKEILEAGFAQFLDALEAFHRRGGGIFVWGDNAPFFAHANALLSRLFPNEGISLEGNDHGSQIMKSHDNGLTPGRFTRNHLIMTGLNSLFEGVTISYLPMLGPLKVLATYNHGQGYNGKPYCAVADGEVYRRCRSGLPAAGRGRLVVDGGFTKLYDELWTKTAGTERYVKNASTWLLNIGSRIASESGGAAHAGRGSAHSEDSQPSNFRRPQQKYRASAADDYR
;
A
#
# COMPACT_ATOMS: atom_id res chain seq x y z
N HIS A 1 -4.72 -11.35 -15.83
CA HIS A 1 -4.31 -10.11 -15.15
C HIS A 1 -3.23 -10.32 -14.08
N GLU A 2 -3.43 -11.07 -12.99
CA GLU A 2 -2.33 -11.30 -12.01
C GLU A 2 -1.16 -12.10 -12.58
N GLN A 3 -1.43 -13.18 -13.30
CA GLN A 3 -0.39 -13.90 -14.05
C GLN A 3 0.27 -13.03 -15.13
N GLU A 4 -0.47 -12.05 -15.69
CA GLU A 4 0.06 -11.13 -16.71
C GLU A 4 0.95 -10.05 -16.09
N GLU A 5 0.64 -9.53 -14.89
CA GLU A 5 1.50 -8.60 -14.17
C GLU A 5 2.72 -9.32 -13.57
N TRP A 6 2.52 -10.54 -13.09
CA TRP A 6 3.59 -11.42 -12.62
C TRP A 6 4.59 -11.75 -13.74
N GLN A 7 4.09 -12.07 -14.94
CA GLN A 7 4.93 -12.30 -16.13
C GLN A 7 5.48 -10.99 -16.71
N GLY A 8 4.73 -9.88 -16.59
CA GLY A 8 5.09 -8.56 -17.09
C GLY A 8 6.07 -7.79 -16.21
N ALA A 9 6.28 -8.21 -14.95
CA ALA A 9 7.26 -7.59 -14.05
C ALA A 9 8.69 -7.66 -14.59
N GLY A 10 8.99 -8.66 -15.44
CA GLY A 10 10.27 -8.79 -16.13
C GLY A 10 10.37 -8.00 -17.45
N ALA A 11 9.31 -7.32 -17.90
CA ALA A 11 9.32 -6.53 -19.13
C ALA A 11 10.30 -5.35 -19.03
N ALA A 12 10.92 -4.98 -20.15
CA ALA A 12 11.97 -3.95 -20.18
C ALA A 12 11.54 -2.61 -19.54
N SER A 13 10.29 -2.20 -19.74
CA SER A 13 9.74 -0.97 -19.13
C SER A 13 9.60 -1.04 -17.61
N MET A 14 9.42 -2.24 -17.04
CA MET A 14 9.32 -2.43 -15.59
C MET A 14 10.70 -2.57 -14.93
N GLN A 15 11.73 -2.96 -15.68
CA GLN A 15 13.10 -3.15 -15.17
C GLN A 15 13.77 -1.85 -14.71
N GLU A 16 13.25 -0.68 -15.08
CA GLU A 16 13.70 0.59 -14.50
C GLU A 16 13.37 0.69 -13.01
N TYR A 17 12.27 0.07 -12.58
CA TYR A 17 11.78 0.13 -11.21
C TYR A 17 12.04 -1.16 -10.43
N TYR A 18 11.85 -2.31 -11.08
CA TYR A 18 11.90 -3.62 -10.44
C TYR A 18 13.24 -4.31 -10.64
N ASN A 19 13.58 -5.19 -9.71
CA ASN A 19 14.70 -6.11 -9.90
C ASN A 19 14.40 -7.11 -11.00
N GLY A 20 15.43 -7.62 -11.68
CA GLY A 20 15.26 -8.63 -12.74
C GLY A 20 14.68 -9.96 -12.26
N LEU A 21 14.65 -10.19 -10.95
CA LEU A 21 14.06 -11.37 -10.30
C LEU A 21 12.62 -11.13 -9.82
N ALA A 22 12.04 -9.94 -10.07
CA ALA A 22 10.66 -9.63 -9.72
C ALA A 22 9.69 -10.63 -10.36
N GLY A 23 8.73 -11.14 -9.58
CA GLY A 23 7.82 -12.18 -10.06
C GLY A 23 8.48 -13.55 -10.29
N SER A 24 9.71 -13.77 -9.82
CA SER A 24 10.27 -15.14 -9.79
C SER A 24 9.75 -15.89 -8.57
N SER A 25 9.37 -17.16 -8.74
CA SER A 25 9.02 -18.00 -7.60
C SER A 25 10.27 -18.26 -6.75
N VAL A 26 10.10 -18.23 -5.42
CA VAL A 26 11.22 -18.48 -4.51
C VAL A 26 11.82 -19.87 -4.72
N GLU A 27 10.99 -20.87 -5.03
CA GLU A 27 11.44 -22.22 -5.38
C GLU A 27 12.37 -22.23 -6.60
N GLY A 28 12.10 -21.40 -7.61
CA GLY A 28 12.97 -21.25 -8.78
C GLY A 28 14.32 -20.66 -8.41
N LEU A 29 14.33 -19.67 -7.51
CA LEU A 29 15.57 -19.06 -6.99
C LEU A 29 16.39 -20.05 -6.17
N LEU A 30 15.74 -20.85 -5.32
CA LEU A 30 16.42 -21.82 -4.45
C LEU A 30 17.03 -23.00 -5.21
N LYS A 31 16.53 -23.33 -6.40
CA LYS A 31 17.05 -24.42 -7.25
C LYS A 31 18.45 -24.14 -7.82
N ASP A 32 18.91 -22.89 -7.82
CA ASP A 32 20.21 -22.53 -8.41
C ASP A 32 21.42 -22.98 -7.57
N GLY A 33 21.19 -23.42 -6.32
CA GLY A 33 22.20 -23.86 -5.35
C GLY A 33 23.22 -22.79 -4.94
N ARG A 34 23.07 -21.56 -5.42
CA ARG A 34 24.00 -20.44 -5.25
C ARG A 34 23.41 -19.31 -4.41
N THR A 35 22.08 -19.26 -4.29
CA THR A 35 21.37 -18.32 -3.45
C THR A 35 21.69 -18.57 -1.97
N LYS A 36 22.33 -17.59 -1.32
CA LYS A 36 22.54 -17.60 0.14
C LYS A 36 21.22 -17.26 0.83
N LEU A 37 20.94 -17.94 1.95
CA LEU A 37 19.72 -17.77 2.73
C LEU A 37 20.00 -17.18 4.11
N ASP A 38 19.02 -16.45 4.65
CA ASP A 38 19.01 -16.03 6.04
C ASP A 38 18.61 -17.18 6.98
N ALA A 39 18.56 -16.92 8.28
CA ALA A 39 18.17 -17.90 9.30
C ALA A 39 16.71 -18.37 9.18
N HIS A 40 15.92 -17.78 8.28
CA HIS A 40 14.53 -18.09 8.02
C HIS A 40 14.29 -18.58 6.59
N ASP A 41 15.33 -19.04 5.90
CA ASP A 41 15.26 -19.58 4.54
C ASP A 41 14.83 -18.57 3.47
N ASN A 42 14.92 -17.26 3.72
CA ASN A 42 14.71 -16.25 2.69
C ASN A 42 16.03 -15.95 1.97
N PRO A 43 16.00 -15.72 0.64
CA PRO A 43 17.16 -15.22 -0.11
C PRO A 43 17.78 -13.96 0.51
N LEU A 44 19.11 -13.92 0.66
CA LEU A 44 19.84 -12.77 1.19
C LEU A 44 20.15 -11.74 0.11
N GLY A 45 19.83 -10.48 0.38
CA GLY A 45 20.18 -9.33 -0.47
C GLY A 45 18.97 -8.64 -1.11
N SER A 46 19.16 -7.37 -1.49
CA SER A 46 18.10 -6.49 -1.99
C SER A 46 17.70 -6.78 -3.44
N GLN A 47 18.51 -7.54 -4.19
CA GLN A 47 18.21 -7.99 -5.55
C GLN A 47 17.02 -8.96 -5.63
N TYR A 48 16.62 -9.53 -4.49
CA TYR A 48 15.45 -10.41 -4.36
C TYR A 48 14.19 -9.67 -3.91
N ASP A 49 14.27 -8.37 -3.63
CA ASP A 49 13.10 -7.55 -3.38
C ASP A 49 12.39 -7.26 -4.73
N LEU A 50 11.13 -6.86 -4.69
CA LEU A 50 10.41 -6.36 -5.87
C LEU A 50 11.05 -5.08 -6.42
N PRO A 51 11.17 -3.97 -5.65
CA PRO A 51 11.85 -2.76 -6.12
C PRO A 51 13.37 -2.90 -6.11
N ARG A 52 14.00 -2.32 -7.13
CA ARG A 52 15.44 -2.02 -7.10
C ARG A 52 15.73 -0.94 -6.06
N ASP A 53 16.94 -0.96 -5.50
CA ASP A 53 17.37 0.09 -4.57
C ASP A 53 17.43 1.46 -5.26
N GLY A 54 16.95 2.49 -4.56
CA GLY A 54 16.99 3.88 -5.03
C GLY A 54 16.03 4.25 -6.16
N THR A 55 15.18 3.36 -6.68
CA THR A 55 14.31 3.67 -7.84
C THR A 55 12.98 4.35 -7.46
N MET A 56 12.71 4.54 -6.17
CA MET A 56 11.47 5.15 -5.68
C MET A 56 11.63 6.64 -5.28
N GLN A 57 12.69 7.32 -5.75
CA GLN A 57 13.06 8.70 -5.35
C GLN A 57 11.99 9.75 -5.61
N GLU A 58 11.21 9.59 -6.68
CA GLU A 58 10.14 10.51 -7.05
C GLU A 58 8.81 10.22 -6.34
N HIS A 59 8.77 9.20 -5.48
CA HIS A 59 7.54 8.75 -4.84
C HIS A 59 7.48 9.11 -3.36
N THR A 60 6.39 9.77 -2.97
CA THR A 60 6.15 10.12 -1.56
C THR A 60 5.25 9.09 -0.91
N LEU A 61 5.71 8.54 0.21
CA LEU A 61 4.92 7.67 1.08
C LEU A 61 4.59 8.40 2.37
N VAL A 62 3.29 8.57 2.63
CA VAL A 62 2.79 9.12 3.89
C VAL A 62 2.51 7.99 4.86
N PHE A 63 3.22 7.98 5.99
CA PHE A 63 3.07 6.99 7.03
C PHE A 63 2.26 7.60 8.18
N CYS A 64 1.00 7.20 8.32
CA CYS A 64 0.14 7.56 9.45
C CYS A 64 0.18 6.47 10.54
N TRP A 65 0.72 6.80 11.70
CA TRP A 65 0.84 5.92 12.86
C TRP A 65 -0.13 6.36 13.96
N PHE A 66 -1.25 5.63 14.09
CA PHE A 66 -2.28 5.91 15.11
C PHE A 66 -2.12 5.08 16.39
N THR A 67 -1.19 4.12 16.40
CA THR A 67 -0.89 3.34 17.61
C THR A 67 -0.26 4.25 18.68
N ARG A 68 -0.97 4.43 19.80
CA ARG A 68 -0.53 5.22 20.95
C ARG A 68 0.12 4.36 22.05
N VAL A 69 0.63 3.19 21.68
CA VAL A 69 1.34 2.31 22.61
C VAL A 69 2.73 2.90 22.85
N ASP A 70 3.07 3.10 24.12
CA ASP A 70 4.39 3.56 24.53
C ASP A 70 5.43 2.45 24.27
N ASP A 71 6.68 2.83 24.04
CA ASP A 71 7.82 1.94 23.75
C ASP A 71 7.81 1.16 22.42
N CYS A 72 6.80 1.33 21.56
CA CYS A 72 6.83 0.82 20.19
C CYS A 72 7.34 1.89 19.21
N SER A 73 8.34 1.56 18.40
CA SER A 73 8.89 2.44 17.36
C SER A 73 8.78 1.85 15.96
N TYR A 74 8.72 2.74 14.97
CA TYR A 74 8.51 2.46 13.55
C TYR A 74 9.72 2.87 12.68
N ASN A 75 10.91 3.00 13.28
CA ASN A 75 12.07 3.53 12.58
C ASN A 75 12.57 2.57 11.50
N MET A 76 12.49 1.27 11.75
CA MET A 76 12.94 0.22 10.84
C MET A 76 12.10 0.16 9.56
N PRO A 77 10.76 0.16 9.59
CA PRO A 77 9.95 0.34 8.39
C PRO A 77 10.33 1.58 7.57
N VAL A 78 10.50 2.74 8.24
CA VAL A 78 10.86 4.00 7.57
C VAL A 78 12.23 3.89 6.90
N LYS A 79 13.21 3.32 7.59
CA LYS A 79 14.56 3.09 7.06
C LYS A 79 14.54 2.17 5.84
N ALA A 80 13.79 1.07 5.91
CA ALA A 80 13.65 0.10 4.84
C ALA A 80 13.04 0.71 3.57
N LEU A 81 12.02 1.55 3.72
CA LEU A 81 11.37 2.24 2.61
C LEU A 81 12.30 3.31 2.00
N ARG A 82 12.99 4.10 2.83
CA ARG A 82 13.98 5.09 2.36
C ARG A 82 15.15 4.45 1.61
N ALA A 83 15.56 3.24 1.99
CA ALA A 83 16.59 2.51 1.25
C ALA A 83 16.18 2.19 -0.21
N LYS A 84 14.88 2.09 -0.48
CA LYS A 84 14.33 1.96 -1.85
C LYS A 84 14.15 3.29 -2.57
N GLY A 85 14.38 4.42 -1.89
CA GLY A 85 14.29 5.76 -2.45
C GLY A 85 13.04 6.54 -2.03
N PHE A 86 12.06 5.92 -1.36
CA PHE A 86 10.82 6.64 -1.00
C PHE A 86 11.11 7.89 -0.16
N ASN A 87 10.46 9.00 -0.51
CA ASN A 87 10.32 10.14 0.38
C ASN A 87 9.26 9.82 1.44
N VAL A 88 9.69 9.33 2.60
CA VAL A 88 8.78 8.93 3.69
C VAL A 88 8.51 10.09 4.63
N VAL A 89 7.24 10.54 4.67
CA VAL A 89 6.70 11.55 5.58
C VAL A 89 5.89 10.86 6.67
N VAL A 90 6.27 11.02 7.93
CA VAL A 90 5.63 10.33 9.06
C VAL A 90 4.72 11.27 9.84
N HIS A 91 3.50 10.81 10.11
CA HIS A 91 2.55 11.44 11.01
C HIS A 91 2.23 10.49 12.17
N ASP A 92 2.80 10.78 13.34
CA ASP A 92 2.46 10.13 14.60
C ASP A 92 1.24 10.85 15.20
N ALA A 93 0.18 10.13 15.53
CA ALA A 93 -1.07 10.71 16.05
C ALA A 93 -0.90 11.46 17.39
N ARG A 94 0.21 11.27 18.10
CA ARG A 94 0.56 12.06 19.30
C ARG A 94 1.14 13.43 18.95
N LYS A 95 1.65 13.61 17.72
CA LYS A 95 2.43 14.78 17.29
C LYS A 95 1.85 15.51 16.08
N SER A 96 0.99 14.85 15.31
CA SER A 96 0.41 15.37 14.07
C SER A 96 -1.10 15.48 14.17
N THR A 97 -1.65 16.54 13.57
CA THR A 97 -3.09 16.69 13.39
C THR A 97 -3.55 16.05 12.08
N THR A 98 -4.84 15.73 12.00
CA THR A 98 -5.48 15.27 10.75
C THR A 98 -5.34 16.27 9.62
N GLN A 99 -5.31 17.57 9.92
CA GLN A 99 -5.06 18.61 8.92
C GLN A 99 -3.66 18.51 8.31
N GLN A 100 -2.63 18.29 9.13
CA GLN A 100 -1.27 18.07 8.62
C GLN A 100 -1.20 16.81 7.76
N MET A 101 -1.86 15.73 8.19
CA MET A 101 -1.95 14.49 7.40
C MET A 101 -2.62 14.74 6.04
N MET A 102 -3.74 15.47 6.00
CA MET A 102 -4.45 15.83 4.77
C MET A 102 -3.57 16.66 3.81
N VAL A 103 -2.78 17.60 4.33
CA VAL A 103 -1.84 18.39 3.50
C VAL A 103 -0.80 17.48 2.86
N SER A 104 -0.26 16.51 3.60
CA SER A 104 0.72 15.55 3.05
C SER A 104 0.12 14.66 1.94
N LEU A 105 -1.19 14.36 1.98
CA LEU A 105 -1.86 13.60 0.91
C LEU A 105 -1.82 14.30 -0.45
N LEU A 106 -1.59 15.62 -0.51
CA LEU A 106 -1.51 16.36 -1.77
C LEU A 106 -0.30 15.97 -2.62
N LYS A 107 0.75 15.45 -1.98
CA LYS A 107 1.99 15.01 -2.65
C LYS A 107 2.21 13.50 -2.57
N ALA A 108 1.38 12.78 -1.83
CA ALA A 108 1.53 11.36 -1.61
C ALA A 108 1.21 10.55 -2.88
N ASP A 109 1.92 9.44 -3.06
CA ASP A 109 1.59 8.35 -3.98
C ASP A 109 1.05 7.13 -3.24
N VAL A 110 1.55 6.92 -2.02
CA VAL A 110 1.19 5.80 -1.14
C VAL A 110 0.90 6.34 0.25
N VAL A 111 -0.13 5.78 0.89
CA VAL A 111 -0.41 5.99 2.32
C VAL A 111 -0.31 4.67 3.05
N TRP A 112 0.38 4.66 4.18
CA TRP A 112 0.22 3.64 5.19
C TRP A 112 -0.64 4.18 6.33
N LEU A 113 -1.66 3.43 6.72
CA LEU A 113 -2.48 3.70 7.89
C LEU A 113 -2.31 2.55 8.88
N VAL A 114 -1.58 2.79 9.96
CA VAL A 114 -1.43 1.87 11.08
C VAL A 114 -2.42 2.25 12.16
N SER A 115 -3.40 1.37 12.38
CA SER A 115 -4.56 1.64 13.22
C SER A 115 -4.23 1.68 14.71
N GLY A 116 -4.93 2.55 15.43
CA GLY A 116 -4.94 2.57 16.89
C GLY A 116 -6.13 1.80 17.48
N LYS A 117 -6.20 1.81 18.82
CA LYS A 117 -7.27 1.24 19.64
C LYS A 117 -8.62 1.95 19.45
N GLU A 118 -8.58 3.25 19.29
CA GLU A 118 -9.75 4.12 19.23
C GLU A 118 -9.42 5.37 18.42
N ILE A 119 -10.41 5.97 17.78
CA ILE A 119 -10.26 7.19 16.99
C ILE A 119 -10.44 8.38 17.94
N LEU A 120 -9.35 9.05 18.27
CA LEU A 120 -9.34 10.24 19.14
C LEU A 120 -9.10 11.54 18.36
N GLU A 121 -8.66 11.40 17.11
CA GLU A 121 -8.19 12.53 16.33
C GLU A 121 -9.38 13.37 15.84
N ALA A 122 -9.46 14.60 16.33
CA ALA A 122 -10.40 15.58 15.79
C ALA A 122 -10.18 15.74 14.27
N GLY A 123 -11.26 15.76 13.51
CA GLY A 123 -11.19 15.86 12.05
C GLY A 123 -10.93 14.54 11.32
N PHE A 124 -10.95 13.38 12.01
CA PHE A 124 -10.67 12.09 11.35
C PHE A 124 -11.70 11.76 10.25
N ALA A 125 -12.96 12.16 10.39
CA ALA A 125 -13.96 11.98 9.35
C ALA A 125 -13.58 12.69 8.04
N GLN A 126 -13.10 13.94 8.12
CA GLN A 126 -12.61 14.70 6.98
C GLN A 126 -11.34 14.07 6.39
N PHE A 127 -10.49 13.50 7.24
CA PHE A 127 -9.33 12.75 6.77
C PHE A 127 -9.73 11.48 6.01
N LEU A 128 -10.79 10.77 6.43
CA LEU A 128 -11.35 9.64 5.67
C LEU A 128 -11.86 10.08 4.30
N ASP A 129 -12.54 11.24 4.21
CA ASP A 129 -12.99 11.80 2.93
C ASP A 129 -11.78 12.09 2.01
N ALA A 130 -10.70 12.64 2.58
CA ALA A 130 -9.47 12.92 1.84
C ALA A 130 -8.75 11.63 1.38
N LEU A 131 -8.73 10.58 2.21
CA LEU A 131 -8.18 9.27 1.86
C LEU A 131 -8.98 8.57 0.77
N GLU A 132 -10.31 8.63 0.83
CA GLU A 132 -11.17 8.10 -0.22
C GLU A 132 -10.93 8.82 -1.55
N ALA A 133 -10.84 10.16 -1.53
CA ALA A 133 -10.52 10.95 -2.71
C ALA A 133 -9.11 10.66 -3.24
N PHE A 134 -8.13 10.45 -2.35
CA PHE A 134 -6.77 10.01 -2.68
C PHE A 134 -6.76 8.66 -3.37
N HIS A 135 -7.49 7.69 -2.82
CA HIS A 135 -7.58 6.37 -3.38
C HIS A 135 -8.29 6.36 -4.74
N ARG A 136 -9.37 7.13 -4.88
CA ARG A 136 -10.13 7.27 -6.14
C ARG A 136 -9.29 7.85 -7.28
N ARG A 137 -8.29 8.69 -6.99
CA ARG A 137 -7.38 9.27 -8.00
C ARG A 137 -6.13 8.42 -8.28
N GLY A 138 -6.05 7.20 -7.75
CA GLY A 138 -4.94 6.27 -8.02
C GLY A 138 -3.98 6.07 -6.86
N GLY A 139 -4.20 6.74 -5.73
CA GLY A 139 -3.36 6.62 -4.54
C GLY A 139 -3.42 5.24 -3.89
N GLY A 140 -2.27 4.62 -3.70
CA GLY A 140 -2.17 3.30 -3.05
C GLY A 140 -2.32 3.41 -1.54
N ILE A 141 -3.04 2.49 -0.90
CA ILE A 141 -3.22 2.48 0.56
C ILE A 141 -2.83 1.13 1.15
N PHE A 142 -1.97 1.15 2.17
CA PHE A 142 -1.70 0.01 3.04
C PHE A 142 -2.40 0.22 4.38
N VAL A 143 -3.44 -0.57 4.64
CA VAL A 143 -4.18 -0.59 5.90
C VAL A 143 -3.61 -1.66 6.81
N TRP A 144 -3.23 -1.26 8.01
CA TRP A 144 -2.70 -2.12 9.05
C TRP A 144 -3.62 -2.09 10.26
N GLY A 145 -4.06 -3.26 10.69
CA GLY A 145 -4.70 -3.47 12.00
C GLY A 145 -3.89 -4.47 12.82
N ASP A 146 -4.29 -4.62 14.07
CA ASP A 146 -3.86 -5.69 14.95
C ASP A 146 -5.07 -6.11 15.80
N ASN A 147 -4.88 -7.04 16.73
CA ASN A 147 -5.89 -7.55 17.62
C ASN A 147 -6.80 -6.50 18.24
N ALA A 148 -8.03 -6.90 18.57
CA ALA A 148 -8.98 -6.04 19.24
C ALA A 148 -8.35 -5.38 20.49
N PRO A 149 -8.42 -4.05 20.63
CA PRO A 149 -9.19 -3.08 19.80
C PRO A 149 -8.39 -2.35 18.69
N PHE A 150 -7.17 -2.75 18.34
CA PHE A 150 -6.22 -2.05 17.46
C PHE A 150 -6.55 -2.09 15.94
N PHE A 151 -7.82 -1.95 15.58
CA PHE A 151 -8.29 -1.87 14.18
C PHE A 151 -9.35 -0.78 13.96
N ALA A 152 -9.54 0.14 14.91
CA ALA A 152 -10.58 1.17 14.82
C ALA A 152 -10.47 2.05 13.56
N HIS A 153 -9.30 2.61 13.29
CA HIS A 153 -9.04 3.43 12.10
C HIS A 153 -9.10 2.62 10.82
N ALA A 154 -8.57 1.39 10.85
CA ALA A 154 -8.62 0.46 9.72
C ALA A 154 -10.07 0.18 9.31
N ASN A 155 -10.94 -0.19 10.25
CA ASN A 155 -12.34 -0.50 9.97
C ASN A 155 -13.15 0.72 9.50
N ALA A 156 -12.87 1.89 10.05
CA ALA A 156 -13.49 3.13 9.59
C ALA A 156 -13.13 3.44 8.12
N LEU A 157 -11.88 3.22 7.72
CA LEU A 157 -11.45 3.39 6.33
C LEU A 157 -11.99 2.29 5.42
N LEU A 158 -11.91 1.01 5.81
CA LEU A 158 -12.35 -0.11 4.99
C LEU A 158 -13.85 -0.03 4.67
N SER A 159 -14.67 0.34 5.66
CA SER A 159 -16.11 0.56 5.48
C SER A 159 -16.40 1.68 4.48
N ARG A 160 -15.51 2.68 4.39
CA ARG A 160 -15.63 3.77 3.43
C ARG A 160 -15.20 3.35 2.02
N LEU A 161 -14.08 2.63 1.90
CA LEU A 161 -13.54 2.23 0.61
C LEU A 161 -14.35 1.11 -0.06
N PHE A 162 -15.05 0.28 0.74
CA PHE A 162 -15.84 -0.86 0.28
C PHE A 162 -17.25 -0.85 0.87
N PRO A 163 -18.07 0.15 0.51
CA PRO A 163 -19.44 0.24 1.01
C PRO A 163 -20.22 -1.01 0.58
N ASN A 164 -20.98 -1.57 1.52
CA ASN A 164 -21.83 -2.76 1.37
C ASN A 164 -21.08 -4.08 1.10
N GLU A 165 -19.75 -4.13 1.25
CA GLU A 165 -19.00 -5.40 1.16
C GLU A 165 -18.91 -6.16 2.48
N GLY A 166 -19.02 -5.46 3.61
CA GLY A 166 -18.83 -6.04 4.95
C GLY A 166 -17.36 -6.24 5.31
N ILE A 167 -16.43 -5.59 4.60
CA ILE A 167 -15.00 -5.73 4.87
C ILE A 167 -14.65 -4.98 6.17
N SER A 168 -14.24 -5.73 7.18
CA SER A 168 -13.76 -5.23 8.46
C SER A 168 -12.79 -6.23 9.09
N LEU A 169 -11.88 -5.78 9.94
CA LEU A 169 -11.06 -6.60 10.81
C LEU A 169 -11.78 -6.87 12.13
N GLU A 170 -11.59 -8.08 12.67
CA GLU A 170 -12.01 -8.48 14.01
C GLU A 170 -10.98 -9.44 14.64
N GLY A 171 -11.23 -9.91 15.86
CA GLY A 171 -10.42 -10.96 16.49
C GLY A 171 -9.29 -10.43 17.36
N ASN A 172 -8.73 -11.34 18.17
CA ASN A 172 -7.64 -11.07 19.10
C ASN A 172 -6.84 -12.37 19.28
N ASP A 173 -6.46 -12.95 18.14
CA ASP A 173 -5.87 -14.27 18.11
C ASP A 173 -4.36 -14.17 18.34
N HIS A 174 -3.79 -15.17 19.00
CA HIS A 174 -2.33 -15.24 19.16
C HIS A 174 -1.68 -15.64 17.83
N GLY A 175 -0.67 -14.89 17.41
CA GLY A 175 0.15 -15.23 16.26
C GLY A 175 1.48 -15.84 16.70
N SER A 176 2.54 -15.07 16.47
CA SER A 176 3.94 -15.40 16.75
C SER A 176 4.50 -16.56 15.94
N GLN A 177 3.87 -16.91 14.80
CA GLN A 177 4.36 -17.96 13.92
C GLN A 177 5.16 -17.41 12.72
N ILE A 178 6.04 -18.26 12.20
CA ILE A 178 6.69 -18.05 10.91
C ILE A 178 5.90 -18.84 9.87
N MET A 179 5.18 -18.12 9.01
CA MET A 179 4.50 -18.71 7.87
C MET A 179 5.51 -19.13 6.81
N LYS A 180 5.15 -20.14 6.02
CA LYS A 180 5.91 -20.52 4.82
C LYS A 180 5.10 -20.24 3.55
N SER A 181 5.83 -20.05 2.46
CA SER A 181 5.25 -19.90 1.14
C SER A 181 4.43 -21.13 0.73
N HIS A 182 3.39 -20.91 -0.06
CA HIS A 182 2.50 -21.93 -0.59
C HIS A 182 1.87 -21.47 -1.92
N ASP A 183 1.30 -22.38 -2.70
CA ASP A 183 0.65 -22.11 -3.98
C ASP A 183 -0.57 -21.17 -3.85
N ASN A 184 -1.17 -21.13 -2.67
CA ASN A 184 -2.32 -20.30 -2.36
C ASN A 184 -2.18 -19.64 -0.98
N GLY A 185 -2.93 -18.58 -0.77
CA GLY A 185 -2.97 -17.84 0.50
C GLY A 185 -4.06 -18.32 1.46
N LEU A 186 -4.72 -19.45 1.18
CA LEU A 186 -5.87 -19.95 1.94
C LEU A 186 -5.51 -21.10 2.90
N THR A 187 -4.36 -21.73 2.70
CA THR A 187 -3.89 -22.80 3.58
C THR A 187 -3.46 -22.22 4.94
N PRO A 188 -3.91 -22.80 6.08
CA PRO A 188 -3.61 -22.28 7.41
C PRO A 188 -2.12 -22.05 7.66
N GLY A 189 -1.77 -20.86 8.14
CA GLY A 189 -0.37 -20.48 8.46
C GLY A 189 0.55 -20.39 7.23
N ARG A 190 -0.03 -20.14 6.05
CA ARG A 190 0.70 -19.99 4.79
C ARG A 190 0.37 -18.68 4.11
N PHE A 191 1.29 -18.23 3.26
CA PHE A 191 1.08 -17.13 2.34
C PHE A 191 1.26 -17.58 0.90
N THR A 192 0.51 -16.96 -0.01
CA THR A 192 0.62 -17.23 -1.45
C THR A 192 1.99 -16.78 -1.96
N ARG A 193 2.67 -17.63 -2.74
CA ARG A 193 3.85 -17.21 -3.50
C ARG A 193 3.51 -16.52 -4.81
N ASN A 194 2.24 -16.54 -5.21
CA ASN A 194 1.75 -16.12 -6.53
C ASN A 194 1.20 -14.68 -6.52
N HIS A 195 1.89 -13.76 -5.85
CA HIS A 195 1.54 -12.34 -5.87
C HIS A 195 2.79 -11.47 -5.73
N LEU A 196 2.91 -10.38 -6.49
CA LEU A 196 4.17 -9.59 -6.58
C LEU A 196 4.68 -9.09 -5.23
N ILE A 197 3.79 -8.82 -4.28
CA ILE A 197 4.17 -8.46 -2.90
C ILE A 197 5.04 -9.53 -2.24
N MET A 198 4.86 -10.79 -2.62
CA MET A 198 5.54 -11.95 -2.05
C MET A 198 6.84 -12.32 -2.79
N THR A 199 7.28 -11.47 -3.72
CA THR A 199 8.57 -11.63 -4.43
C THR A 199 9.71 -11.83 -3.43
N GLY A 200 10.48 -12.91 -3.63
CA GLY A 200 11.63 -13.24 -2.81
C GLY A 200 11.32 -13.66 -1.37
N LEU A 201 10.06 -13.93 -1.01
CA LEU A 201 9.71 -14.44 0.31
C LEU A 201 9.51 -15.95 0.28
N ASN A 202 10.22 -16.65 1.18
CA ASN A 202 9.97 -18.05 1.51
C ASN A 202 9.31 -18.20 2.89
N SER A 203 9.66 -17.31 3.81
CA SER A 203 9.14 -17.25 5.17
C SER A 203 8.76 -15.83 5.55
N LEU A 204 7.64 -15.68 6.26
CA LEU A 204 7.13 -14.39 6.71
C LEU A 204 6.59 -14.53 8.14
N PHE A 205 6.96 -13.61 9.02
CA PHE A 205 6.38 -13.51 10.34
C PHE A 205 5.00 -12.86 10.28
N GLU A 206 4.02 -13.47 10.92
CA GLU A 206 2.62 -13.04 10.81
C GLU A 206 2.26 -11.86 11.73
N GLY A 207 3.08 -11.58 12.75
CA GLY A 207 2.75 -10.67 13.85
C GLY A 207 2.69 -11.44 15.17
N VAL A 208 2.73 -10.75 16.31
CA VAL A 208 2.59 -11.37 17.64
C VAL A 208 1.14 -11.69 17.95
N THR A 209 0.27 -10.78 17.55
CA THR A 209 -1.18 -10.87 17.66
C THR A 209 -1.81 -10.59 16.30
N ILE A 210 -3.01 -11.11 16.08
CA ILE A 210 -3.66 -11.11 14.78
C ILE A 210 -5.13 -10.70 14.93
N SER A 211 -5.52 -9.73 14.11
CA SER A 211 -6.89 -9.53 13.66
C SER A 211 -7.07 -10.13 12.26
N TYR A 212 -8.29 -10.51 11.92
CA TYR A 212 -8.60 -11.20 10.67
C TYR A 212 -9.84 -10.63 10.00
N LEU A 213 -10.04 -11.00 8.74
CA LEU A 213 -11.18 -10.61 7.90
C LEU A 213 -12.26 -11.70 7.99
N PRO A 214 -13.33 -11.53 8.78
CA PRO A 214 -14.42 -12.50 8.87
C PRO A 214 -15.23 -12.56 7.58
N MET A 215 -15.31 -11.43 6.87
CA MET A 215 -15.92 -11.30 5.57
C MET A 215 -14.91 -10.69 4.60
N LEU A 216 -14.60 -11.44 3.54
CA LEU A 216 -13.62 -11.03 2.54
C LEU A 216 -14.20 -10.09 1.47
N GLY A 217 -15.52 -10.13 1.24
CA GLY A 217 -16.10 -9.53 0.04
C GLY A 217 -15.35 -10.01 -1.22
N PRO A 218 -14.98 -9.11 -2.15
CA PRO A 218 -14.23 -9.45 -3.35
C PRO A 218 -12.70 -9.46 -3.16
N LEU A 219 -12.18 -9.22 -1.95
CA LEU A 219 -10.73 -9.13 -1.70
C LEU A 219 -10.02 -10.43 -2.07
N LYS A 220 -8.76 -10.30 -2.53
CA LYS A 220 -7.89 -11.44 -2.82
C LYS A 220 -7.02 -11.74 -1.61
N VAL A 221 -7.11 -12.96 -1.11
CA VAL A 221 -6.35 -13.38 0.09
C VAL A 221 -4.90 -13.64 -0.26
N LEU A 222 -3.99 -13.04 0.50
CA LEU A 222 -2.55 -13.30 0.41
C LEU A 222 -2.06 -14.26 1.49
N ALA A 223 -2.62 -14.21 2.69
CA ALA A 223 -2.20 -15.10 3.77
C ALA A 223 -3.31 -15.37 4.79
N THR A 224 -3.26 -16.58 5.37
CA THR A 224 -3.96 -16.93 6.60
C THR A 224 -2.94 -17.23 7.70
N TYR A 225 -3.32 -16.99 8.95
CA TYR A 225 -2.49 -17.36 10.12
C TYR A 225 -2.87 -18.75 10.62
N ASN A 226 -2.12 -19.26 11.60
CA ASN A 226 -2.43 -20.52 12.26
C ASN A 226 -2.44 -20.37 13.79
N HIS A 227 -3.55 -20.76 14.43
CA HIS A 227 -3.73 -20.71 15.88
C HIS A 227 -3.68 -22.09 16.55
N GLY A 228 -3.06 -23.09 15.89
CA GLY A 228 -2.82 -24.42 16.47
C GLY A 228 -3.61 -25.55 15.81
N GLN A 229 -3.61 -26.71 16.44
CA GLN A 229 -4.16 -27.94 15.86
C GLN A 229 -5.67 -27.82 15.59
N GLY A 230 -6.10 -28.16 14.38
CA GLY A 230 -7.51 -28.11 13.97
C GLY A 230 -8.01 -26.71 13.58
N TYR A 231 -7.14 -25.70 13.57
CA TYR A 231 -7.49 -24.35 13.12
C TYR A 231 -7.58 -24.28 11.59
N ASN A 232 -8.69 -23.76 11.08
CA ASN A 232 -9.00 -23.76 9.64
C ASN A 232 -8.38 -22.60 8.85
N GLY A 233 -7.58 -21.74 9.49
CA GLY A 233 -6.94 -20.60 8.83
C GLY A 233 -7.94 -19.48 8.52
N LYS A 234 -7.86 -18.34 9.20
CA LYS A 234 -8.61 -17.15 8.80
C LYS A 234 -7.71 -16.18 8.03
N PRO A 235 -8.22 -15.53 6.97
CA PRO A 235 -7.47 -14.52 6.24
C PRO A 235 -7.17 -13.32 7.12
N TYR A 236 -5.90 -12.93 7.18
CA TYR A 236 -5.50 -11.69 7.87
C TYR A 236 -4.77 -10.72 6.93
N CYS A 237 -4.31 -11.21 5.78
CA CYS A 237 -3.69 -10.39 4.74
C CYS A 237 -4.43 -10.57 3.42
N ALA A 238 -4.85 -9.45 2.82
CA ALA A 238 -5.57 -9.43 1.56
C ALA A 238 -5.29 -8.15 0.76
N VAL A 239 -5.64 -8.15 -0.52
CA VAL A 239 -5.42 -7.03 -1.43
C VAL A 239 -6.64 -6.71 -2.28
N ALA A 240 -6.66 -5.47 -2.78
CA ALA A 240 -7.57 -5.03 -3.83
C ALA A 240 -6.82 -4.32 -4.96
N ASP A 241 -7.24 -4.61 -6.18
CA ASP A 241 -6.78 -4.00 -7.43
C ASP A 241 -7.99 -3.73 -8.34
N GLY A 242 -7.73 -3.31 -9.58
CA GLY A 242 -8.78 -3.04 -10.58
C GLY A 242 -9.70 -4.24 -10.87
N GLU A 243 -9.28 -5.48 -10.60
CA GLU A 243 -10.14 -6.64 -10.73
C GLU A 243 -11.07 -6.79 -9.53
N VAL A 244 -10.56 -6.60 -8.30
CA VAL A 244 -11.38 -6.60 -7.09
C VAL A 244 -12.47 -5.53 -7.17
N TYR A 245 -12.13 -4.29 -7.57
CA TYR A 245 -13.12 -3.21 -7.65
C TYR A 245 -14.25 -3.49 -8.64
N ARG A 246 -13.96 -4.17 -9.77
CA ARG A 246 -15.00 -4.58 -10.74
C ARG A 246 -15.99 -5.59 -10.18
N ARG A 247 -15.60 -6.35 -9.14
CA ARG A 247 -16.43 -7.38 -8.51
C ARG A 247 -17.19 -6.86 -7.28
N CYS A 248 -16.94 -5.63 -6.84
CA CYS A 248 -17.68 -5.03 -5.73
C CYS A 248 -19.17 -4.89 -6.09
N ARG A 249 -20.05 -5.30 -5.19
CA ARG A 249 -21.51 -5.15 -5.25
C ARG A 249 -21.94 -3.70 -5.41
N SER A 250 -21.18 -2.76 -4.86
CA SER A 250 -21.42 -1.33 -4.97
C SER A 250 -21.06 -0.72 -6.34
N GLY A 251 -20.53 -1.52 -7.29
CA GLY A 251 -20.22 -1.04 -8.63
C GLY A 251 -19.11 0.02 -8.65
N LEU A 252 -18.10 -0.14 -7.79
CA LEU A 252 -17.02 0.85 -7.66
C LEU A 252 -16.28 1.03 -8.99
N PRO A 253 -15.98 2.28 -9.41
CA PRO A 253 -15.14 2.52 -10.58
C PRO A 253 -13.77 1.89 -10.39
N ALA A 254 -13.42 0.97 -11.28
CA ALA A 254 -12.14 0.28 -11.27
C ALA A 254 -11.03 1.06 -11.98
N ALA A 255 -11.37 1.82 -13.03
CA ALA A 255 -10.40 2.61 -13.78
C ALA A 255 -9.88 3.77 -12.91
N GLY A 256 -8.55 3.90 -12.84
CA GLY A 256 -7.88 4.99 -12.13
C GLY A 256 -7.89 4.91 -10.61
N ARG A 257 -8.53 3.89 -10.00
CA ARG A 257 -8.50 3.68 -8.54
C ARG A 257 -7.16 3.06 -8.12
N GLY A 258 -6.64 3.51 -6.98
CA GLY A 258 -5.39 2.99 -6.42
C GLY A 258 -5.54 1.56 -5.92
N ARG A 259 -4.41 0.91 -5.63
CA ARG A 259 -4.39 -0.43 -5.03
C ARG A 259 -4.53 -0.36 -3.51
N LEU A 260 -4.92 -1.47 -2.90
CA LEU A 260 -5.07 -1.60 -1.45
C LEU A 260 -4.39 -2.87 -0.95
N VAL A 261 -3.71 -2.78 0.19
CA VAL A 261 -3.30 -3.93 1.00
C VAL A 261 -3.93 -3.80 2.39
N VAL A 262 -4.42 -4.91 2.94
CA VAL A 262 -4.85 -5.03 4.34
C VAL A 262 -3.98 -6.08 5.00
N ASP A 263 -3.42 -5.79 6.17
CA ASP A 263 -2.73 -6.77 7.03
C ASP A 263 -3.16 -6.55 8.49
N GLY A 264 -3.62 -7.62 9.13
CA GLY A 264 -4.14 -7.62 10.49
C GLY A 264 -3.14 -7.94 11.60
N GLY A 265 -1.83 -7.92 11.34
CA GLY A 265 -0.78 -8.22 12.33
C GLY A 265 0.35 -7.18 12.39
N PHE A 266 0.03 -5.89 12.61
CA PHE A 266 1.03 -4.83 12.51
C PHE A 266 2.17 -4.89 13.53
N THR A 267 2.08 -5.68 14.60
CA THR A 267 3.19 -5.89 15.55
C THR A 267 4.50 -6.28 14.86
N LYS A 268 4.47 -6.92 13.68
CA LYS A 268 5.68 -7.19 12.88
C LYS A 268 6.47 -5.92 12.49
N LEU A 269 5.83 -4.75 12.49
CA LEU A 269 6.44 -3.47 12.17
C LEU A 269 7.30 -2.90 13.30
N TYR A 270 7.21 -3.43 14.51
CA TYR A 270 7.96 -2.90 15.65
C TYR A 270 9.46 -3.16 15.51
N ASP A 271 10.27 -2.14 15.82
CA ASP A 271 11.74 -2.20 15.66
C ASP A 271 12.36 -3.41 16.39
N GLU A 272 11.86 -3.76 17.58
CA GLU A 272 12.35 -4.88 18.39
C GLU A 272 12.05 -6.27 17.80
N LEU A 273 11.07 -6.36 16.90
CA LEU A 273 10.71 -7.58 16.17
C LEU A 273 11.27 -7.58 14.75
N TRP A 274 11.50 -6.42 14.15
CA TRP A 274 11.89 -6.25 12.75
C TRP A 274 13.09 -7.11 12.33
N THR A 275 14.14 -7.11 13.14
CA THR A 275 15.41 -7.80 12.84
C THR A 275 15.44 -9.25 13.31
N LYS A 276 14.47 -9.65 14.14
CA LYS A 276 14.40 -10.99 14.76
C LYS A 276 13.40 -11.91 14.05
N THR A 277 12.68 -11.39 13.07
CA THR A 277 11.55 -12.06 12.45
C THR A 277 11.71 -12.18 10.93
N ALA A 278 11.06 -13.19 10.36
CA ALA A 278 11.25 -13.56 8.97
C ALA A 278 10.59 -12.57 8.00
N GLY A 279 11.33 -12.10 7.00
CA GLY A 279 10.77 -11.56 5.75
C GLY A 279 10.06 -10.21 5.82
N THR A 280 9.81 -9.63 7.00
CA THR A 280 9.01 -8.40 7.16
C THR A 280 9.55 -7.24 6.33
N GLU A 281 10.88 -7.02 6.34
CA GLU A 281 11.49 -5.94 5.60
C GLU A 281 11.24 -6.01 4.09
N ARG A 282 11.38 -7.20 3.50
CA ARG A 282 11.13 -7.42 2.08
C ARG A 282 9.64 -7.29 1.76
N TYR A 283 8.78 -7.88 2.58
CA TYR A 283 7.33 -7.79 2.45
C TYR A 283 6.86 -6.33 2.35
N VAL A 284 7.32 -5.47 3.25
CA VAL A 284 6.88 -4.08 3.24
C VAL A 284 7.39 -3.27 2.04
N LYS A 285 8.64 -3.52 1.61
CA LYS A 285 9.22 -2.85 0.43
C LYS A 285 8.43 -3.22 -0.81
N ASN A 286 8.10 -4.51 -0.93
CA ASN A 286 7.33 -5.03 -2.05
C ASN A 286 5.89 -4.49 -2.04
N ALA A 287 5.22 -4.52 -0.89
CA ALA A 287 3.86 -4.00 -0.75
C ALA A 287 3.76 -2.52 -1.11
N SER A 288 4.63 -1.67 -0.56
CA SER A 288 4.66 -0.24 -0.87
C SER A 288 4.93 0.04 -2.34
N THR A 289 5.81 -0.74 -2.96
CA THR A 289 6.11 -0.59 -4.39
C THR A 289 4.94 -1.03 -5.25
N TRP A 290 4.32 -2.16 -4.92
CA TRP A 290 3.14 -2.66 -5.65
C TRP A 290 1.97 -1.67 -5.60
N LEU A 291 1.82 -0.94 -4.48
CA LEU A 291 0.81 0.09 -4.28
C LEU A 291 0.97 1.31 -5.22
N LEU A 292 2.15 1.56 -5.79
CA LEU A 292 2.36 2.63 -6.77
C LEU A 292 1.65 2.37 -8.10
N ASN A 293 1.31 1.11 -8.40
CA ASN A 293 0.66 0.70 -9.64
C ASN A 293 1.44 1.17 -10.90
N ILE A 294 2.78 1.03 -10.86
CA ILE A 294 3.72 1.53 -11.90
C ILE A 294 3.32 1.10 -13.30
N GLY A 295 2.93 -0.16 -13.50
CA GLY A 295 2.53 -0.67 -14.82
C GLY A 295 1.35 0.10 -15.44
N SER A 296 0.37 0.50 -14.62
CA SER A 296 -0.75 1.32 -15.11
C SER A 296 -0.33 2.75 -15.44
N ARG A 297 0.62 3.31 -14.68
CA ARG A 297 1.15 4.66 -14.93
C ARG A 297 1.91 4.71 -16.25
N ILE A 298 2.83 3.78 -16.48
CA ILE A 298 3.59 3.65 -17.74
C ILE A 298 2.64 3.47 -18.95
N ALA A 299 1.62 2.62 -18.81
CA ALA A 299 0.63 2.42 -19.87
C ALA A 299 -0.15 3.70 -20.20
N SER A 300 -0.51 4.49 -19.18
CA SER A 300 -1.21 5.76 -19.38
C SER A 300 -0.35 6.82 -20.08
N GLU A 301 0.95 6.87 -19.76
CA GLU A 301 1.91 7.79 -20.40
C GLU A 301 2.17 7.42 -21.86
N SER A 302 2.30 6.11 -22.15
CA SER A 302 2.49 5.59 -23.50
C SER A 302 1.24 5.79 -24.38
N GLY A 303 0.04 5.66 -23.81
CA GLY A 303 -1.23 5.90 -24.50
C GLY A 303 -1.50 7.39 -24.77
N GLY A 304 -1.08 8.28 -23.87
CA GLY A 304 -1.16 9.73 -24.05
C GLY A 304 -0.25 10.24 -25.17
N ALA A 305 0.95 9.67 -25.30
CA ALA A 305 1.89 10.01 -26.37
C ALA A 305 1.37 9.60 -27.76
N ALA A 306 0.66 8.47 -27.88
CA ALA A 306 0.10 8.00 -29.15
C ALA A 306 -1.07 8.88 -29.65
N HIS A 307 -1.81 9.54 -28.76
CA HIS A 307 -2.87 10.48 -29.15
C HIS A 307 -2.35 11.88 -29.49
N ALA A 308 -1.18 12.30 -28.98
CA ALA A 308 -0.54 13.54 -29.37
C ALA A 308 0.06 13.50 -30.81
N GLY A 309 0.30 12.31 -31.35
CA GLY A 309 0.91 12.11 -32.69
C GLY A 309 -0.06 12.04 -33.88
N ARG A 310 -1.37 12.23 -33.68
CA ARG A 310 -2.40 12.12 -34.75
C ARG A 310 -3.16 13.41 -35.05
N GLY A 311 -2.53 14.56 -34.85
CA GLY A 311 -3.11 15.86 -35.16
C GLY A 311 -2.14 16.79 -35.87
N SER A 312 -1.77 16.49 -37.12
CA SER A 312 -1.21 17.48 -38.04
C SER A 312 -1.35 17.01 -39.49
N ALA A 313 -2.57 17.13 -40.02
CA ALA A 313 -2.76 17.34 -41.44
C ALA A 313 -3.48 18.68 -41.61
N HIS A 314 -2.85 19.53 -42.40
CA HIS A 314 -3.21 20.89 -42.75
C HIS A 314 -4.71 21.15 -42.94
N SER A 315 -5.17 22.25 -42.34
CA SER A 315 -5.96 23.25 -43.05
C SER A 315 -5.62 24.62 -42.46
N GLU A 316 -4.87 25.40 -43.22
CA GLU A 316 -4.81 26.86 -43.06
C GLU A 316 -6.19 27.44 -43.33
N ASP A 317 -6.79 28.13 -42.36
CA ASP A 317 -7.25 29.51 -42.56
C ASP A 317 -7.87 30.09 -41.29
N SER A 318 -7.72 31.40 -41.15
CA SER A 318 -8.37 32.36 -40.24
C SER A 318 -7.63 32.75 -38.94
N GLN A 319 -7.36 34.06 -38.88
CA GLN A 319 -6.58 34.83 -37.90
C GLN A 319 -7.22 34.97 -36.50
N PRO A 320 -6.43 35.34 -35.47
CA PRO A 320 -6.88 35.33 -34.08
C PRO A 320 -7.54 36.66 -33.65
N SER A 321 -8.72 36.58 -33.03
CA SER A 321 -9.33 37.69 -32.32
C SER A 321 -8.81 37.78 -30.88
N ASN A 322 -8.19 38.91 -30.57
CA ASN A 322 -7.75 39.35 -29.24
C ASN A 322 -8.85 39.21 -28.16
N PHE A 323 -8.55 38.49 -27.08
CA PHE A 323 -9.23 38.69 -25.79
C PHE A 323 -8.23 39.01 -24.68
N ARG A 324 -8.21 40.30 -24.33
CA ARG A 324 -7.51 40.87 -23.17
C ARG A 324 -8.13 40.35 -21.87
N ARG A 325 -7.29 39.88 -20.95
CA ARG A 325 -7.62 39.72 -19.52
C ARG A 325 -7.85 41.09 -18.87
N PRO A 326 -8.89 41.28 -18.04
CA PRO A 326 -8.94 42.40 -17.12
C PRO A 326 -8.15 42.08 -15.85
N GLN A 327 -7.18 42.94 -15.52
CA GLN A 327 -6.62 43.06 -14.18
C GLN A 327 -7.65 43.74 -13.27
N GLN A 328 -7.97 43.15 -12.12
CA GLN A 328 -8.71 43.82 -11.07
C GLN A 328 -7.76 44.13 -9.90
N LYS A 329 -7.44 45.42 -9.75
CA LYS A 329 -6.86 46.05 -8.57
C LYS A 329 -7.99 46.63 -7.73
N TYR A 330 -8.11 46.33 -6.44
CA TYR A 330 -8.67 47.20 -5.40
C TYR A 330 -8.08 46.73 -4.06
N ARG A 331 -7.08 47.45 -3.51
CA ARG A 331 -7.18 48.54 -2.51
C ARG A 331 -7.57 48.05 -1.12
N ALA A 332 -6.58 48.04 -0.23
CA ALA A 332 -6.75 48.06 1.21
C ALA A 332 -7.21 49.46 1.67
N SER A 333 -8.14 49.50 2.62
CA SER A 333 -8.36 50.66 3.48
C SER A 333 -8.40 50.21 4.93
N ALA A 334 -7.52 50.79 5.74
CA ALA A 334 -7.60 50.82 7.19
C ALA A 334 -8.37 52.08 7.63
N ALA A 335 -9.12 51.97 8.72
CA ALA A 335 -9.57 52.99 9.69
C ALA A 335 -10.71 52.30 10.49
N ASP A 336 -10.47 51.90 11.74
CA ASP A 336 -10.49 52.70 12.98
C ASP A 336 -11.87 52.73 13.64
N ASP A 337 -11.85 52.32 14.92
CA ASP A 337 -12.66 52.70 16.08
C ASP A 337 -14.19 52.82 15.96
N TYR A 338 -14.90 52.08 16.83
CA TYR A 338 -15.74 52.66 17.88
C TYR A 338 -16.21 51.58 18.88
N ARG A 339 -15.79 51.73 20.14
CA ARG A 339 -16.38 51.26 21.43
C ARG A 339 -16.52 49.78 21.75
#